data_AF-A0A4R0DFW1-F1
#
_entry.id   AF-A0A4R0DFW1-F1
#
_cell.length_a   1.000
_cell.length_b   1.000
_cell.length_c   1.000
_cell.angle_alpha   90.00
_cell.angle_beta   90.00
_cell.angle_gamma   90.00
#
_symmetry.space_group_name_H-M   'P 1'
#
loop_
_entity.id
_entity.type
_entity.pdbx_description
1 polymer ?
#
loop_
_entity_poly.entity_id
_entity_poly.type
_entity_poly.pdbx_seq_one_letter_code
_entity_poly.pdbx_strand_id
1 'polypeptide(L)'
;MQKIFEVIMKKETSSKYQSFGKFKAVVISDFDYIYEIAIPEYKKYLSELKEINFISMFKRDVSESILFFQKKLDSCDLDDQSNSIIELKIKSAINLLKYNSEKEIFKHCKKELNWFLEIFFSENPNRREDIISNLLYLRFMENEFWNYCNKFNRENILKNHLYDDIILMYSQIGVNILVEDVEFYKNKINSMNENTTIICNQANRYLVDKRLKINFCLPTPRFLLEALSNYYDSGLIKKLAFRIDQIREGFLVFDSFDHGAKLRNNISSLPDLSRLFDLDNYQNALWVKHNRIKKHLTFEETCDDFELFGDNVVTQLVHLEYFIENGQYYIRHLDHEYIIYSLDEYDERLRNSESKGHRKIKTFKIDESCIPFFKKYKNEYFLFIVLNSYFSNKGLLKEYFEEIS
;
A
#
# COMPACT_ATOMS: atom_id res chain seq x y z
N MET A 1 10.43 21.67 -3.10
CA MET A 1 9.63 20.68 -3.86
C MET A 1 8.31 20.26 -3.22
N GLN A 2 8.25 19.88 -1.94
CA GLN A 2 7.00 19.43 -1.30
C GLN A 2 5.79 20.36 -1.55
N LYS A 3 5.95 21.67 -1.37
CA LYS A 3 4.91 22.68 -1.65
C LYS A 3 4.38 22.62 -3.09
N ILE A 4 5.25 22.37 -4.08
CA ILE A 4 4.83 22.22 -5.49
C ILE A 4 3.97 20.97 -5.66
N PHE A 5 4.35 19.85 -5.03
CA PHE A 5 3.58 18.60 -5.07
C PHE A 5 2.23 18.73 -4.34
N GLU A 6 2.16 19.45 -3.22
CA GLU A 6 0.89 19.77 -2.56
C GLU A 6 -0.07 20.53 -3.48
N VAL A 7 0.44 21.53 -4.21
CA VAL A 7 -0.36 22.29 -5.17
C VAL A 7 -0.84 21.38 -6.31
N ILE A 8 0.04 20.56 -6.90
CA ILE A 8 -0.34 19.59 -7.96
C ILE A 8 -1.42 18.62 -7.47
N MET A 9 -1.31 18.14 -6.23
CA MET A 9 -2.30 17.23 -5.64
C MET A 9 -3.67 17.88 -5.48
N LYS A 10 -3.72 19.17 -5.13
CA LYS A 10 -4.97 19.93 -4.88
C LYS A 10 -5.61 20.50 -6.15
N LYS A 11 -4.87 20.68 -7.25
CA LYS A 11 -5.41 21.23 -8.50
C LYS A 11 -6.55 20.36 -9.03
N GLU A 12 -7.66 20.95 -9.45
CA GLU A 12 -8.73 20.20 -10.10
C GLU A 12 -8.29 19.71 -11.47
N THR A 13 -8.71 18.50 -11.84
CA THR A 13 -8.35 17.87 -13.11
C THR A 13 -9.58 17.21 -13.69
N SER A 14 -9.80 17.39 -14.99
CA SER A 14 -10.91 16.75 -15.71
C SER A 14 -10.87 15.23 -15.55
N SER A 15 -12.06 14.62 -15.40
CA SER A 15 -12.23 13.16 -15.39
C SER A 15 -11.63 12.50 -16.63
N LYS A 16 -11.60 13.22 -17.77
CA LYS A 16 -11.00 12.80 -19.04
C LYS A 16 -9.53 12.34 -18.90
N TYR A 17 -8.76 12.92 -17.99
CA TYR A 17 -7.33 12.65 -17.87
C TYR A 17 -6.96 11.82 -16.63
N GLN A 18 -7.93 11.39 -15.83
CA GLN A 18 -7.67 10.65 -14.59
C GLN A 18 -6.92 9.33 -14.82
N SER A 19 -7.11 8.70 -15.98
CA SER A 19 -6.40 7.47 -16.38
C SER A 19 -4.89 7.62 -16.49
N PHE A 20 -4.38 8.85 -16.68
CA PHE A 20 -2.94 9.14 -16.72
C PHE A 20 -2.31 9.33 -15.34
N GLY A 21 -3.14 9.38 -14.29
CA GLY A 21 -2.71 9.76 -12.96
C GLY A 21 -2.65 11.28 -12.77
N LYS A 22 -2.61 11.70 -11.50
CA LYS A 22 -2.80 13.11 -11.10
C LYS A 22 -1.78 14.05 -11.73
N PHE A 23 -0.50 13.69 -11.70
CA PHE A 23 0.58 14.52 -12.22
C PHE A 23 0.38 14.83 -13.70
N LYS A 24 0.28 13.80 -14.53
CA LYS A 24 0.07 13.94 -15.98
C LYS A 24 -1.24 14.65 -16.33
N ALA A 25 -2.31 14.41 -15.56
CA ALA A 25 -3.56 15.14 -15.73
C ALA A 25 -3.37 16.65 -15.55
N VAL A 26 -2.63 17.08 -14.51
CA VAL A 26 -2.27 18.49 -14.31
C VAL A 26 -1.34 19.00 -15.42
N VAL A 27 -0.37 18.20 -15.87
CA VAL A 27 0.50 18.59 -17.00
C VAL A 27 -0.34 18.89 -18.25
N ILE A 28 -1.39 18.10 -18.53
CA ILE A 28 -2.27 18.34 -19.68
C ILE A 28 -3.16 19.56 -19.47
N SER A 29 -3.81 19.69 -18.31
CA SER A 29 -4.85 20.70 -18.08
C SER A 29 -4.34 22.05 -17.61
N ASP A 30 -3.12 22.12 -17.07
CA ASP A 30 -2.53 23.32 -16.48
C ASP A 30 -1.01 23.34 -16.71
N PHE A 31 -0.63 23.27 -17.99
CA PHE A 31 0.76 23.21 -18.39
C PHE A 31 1.52 24.49 -18.05
N ASP A 32 0.87 25.65 -18.06
CA ASP A 32 1.51 26.94 -17.77
C ASP A 32 2.05 26.96 -16.33
N TYR A 33 1.28 26.50 -15.34
CA TYR A 33 1.79 26.33 -13.97
C TYR A 33 2.99 25.37 -13.92
N ILE A 34 2.93 24.26 -14.66
CA ILE A 34 4.02 23.29 -14.69
C ILE A 34 5.28 23.89 -15.31
N TYR A 35 5.14 24.60 -16.43
CA TYR A 35 6.25 25.13 -17.21
C TYR A 35 6.88 26.37 -16.58
N GLU A 36 6.07 27.30 -16.09
CA GLU A 36 6.55 28.60 -15.59
C GLU A 36 6.95 28.55 -14.11
N ILE A 37 6.41 27.60 -13.34
CA ILE A 37 6.63 27.52 -11.89
C ILE A 37 7.28 26.20 -11.50
N ALA A 38 6.64 25.06 -11.78
CA ALA A 38 7.06 23.78 -11.23
C ALA A 38 8.42 23.30 -11.79
N ILE A 39 8.64 23.41 -13.10
CA ILE A 39 9.89 23.02 -13.76
C ILE A 39 11.06 23.92 -13.31
N PRO A 40 10.95 25.26 -13.31
CA PRO A 40 12.02 26.13 -12.81
C PRO A 40 12.41 25.84 -11.36
N GLU A 41 11.42 25.66 -10.47
CA GLU A 41 11.69 25.29 -9.08
C GLU A 41 12.35 23.91 -8.96
N TYR A 42 11.96 22.95 -9.80
CA TYR A 42 12.60 21.63 -9.82
C TYR A 42 14.05 21.69 -10.34
N LYS A 43 14.32 22.48 -11.37
CA LYS A 43 15.69 22.74 -11.86
C LYS A 43 16.57 23.34 -10.76
N LYS A 44 16.04 24.28 -9.99
CA LYS A 44 16.72 24.88 -8.84
C LYS A 44 16.97 23.84 -7.73
N TYR A 45 15.96 23.03 -7.41
CA TYR A 45 16.11 21.95 -6.44
C TYR A 45 17.21 20.95 -6.83
N LEU A 46 17.24 20.53 -8.09
CA LEU A 46 18.27 19.62 -8.62
C LEU A 46 19.67 20.23 -8.57
N SER A 47 19.81 21.53 -8.86
CA SER A 47 21.11 22.21 -8.77
C SER A 47 21.63 22.32 -7.32
N GLU A 48 20.73 22.54 -6.35
CA GLU A 48 21.07 22.55 -4.92
C GLU A 48 21.54 21.18 -4.41
N LEU A 49 20.91 20.10 -4.90
CA LEU A 49 21.34 18.73 -4.62
C LEU A 49 22.63 18.32 -5.35
N LYS A 50 23.16 19.17 -6.24
CA LYS A 50 24.23 18.85 -7.19
C LYS A 50 23.88 17.68 -8.13
N GLU A 51 22.60 17.36 -8.26
CA GLU A 51 22.07 16.29 -9.12
C GLU A 51 21.59 16.90 -10.45
N ILE A 52 22.48 17.22 -11.41
CA ILE A 52 22.08 17.59 -12.79
C ILE A 52 22.33 16.43 -13.77
N ASN A 53 22.89 15.32 -13.30
CA ASN A 53 23.19 14.19 -14.15
C ASN A 53 21.95 13.28 -14.31
N PHE A 54 21.17 13.50 -15.37
CA PHE A 54 20.02 12.65 -15.68
C PHE A 54 20.37 11.18 -15.85
N ILE A 55 21.62 10.85 -16.20
CA ILE A 55 22.06 9.46 -16.31
C ILE A 55 22.09 8.80 -14.94
N SER A 56 22.58 9.48 -13.90
CA SER A 56 22.61 8.90 -12.56
C SER A 56 21.20 8.77 -11.98
N MET A 57 20.34 9.78 -12.16
CA MET A 57 18.94 9.71 -11.75
C MET A 57 18.20 8.57 -12.46
N PHE A 58 18.37 8.44 -13.78
CA PHE A 58 17.76 7.36 -14.55
C PHE A 58 18.23 5.99 -14.08
N LYS A 59 19.53 5.82 -13.84
CA LYS A 59 20.08 4.56 -13.34
C LYS A 59 19.54 4.22 -11.95
N ARG A 60 19.42 5.21 -11.07
CA ARG A 60 18.78 5.05 -9.74
C ARG A 60 17.35 4.54 -9.89
N ASP A 61 16.51 5.22 -10.66
CA ASP A 61 15.10 4.86 -10.87
C ASP A 61 14.95 3.46 -11.49
N VAL A 62 15.81 3.10 -12.44
CA VAL A 62 15.84 1.77 -13.06
C VAL A 62 16.29 0.71 -12.06
N SER A 63 17.31 0.99 -11.26
CA SER A 63 17.78 0.08 -10.20
C SER A 63 16.73 -0.15 -9.12
N GLU A 64 16.02 0.88 -8.69
CA GLU A 64 14.89 0.76 -7.76
C GLU A 64 13.76 -0.09 -8.36
N SER A 65 13.45 0.11 -9.64
CA SER A 65 12.46 -0.70 -10.36
C SER A 65 12.88 -2.17 -10.45
N ILE A 66 14.15 -2.46 -10.73
CA ILE A 66 14.70 -3.82 -10.73
C ILE A 66 14.53 -4.43 -9.34
N LEU A 67 14.95 -3.73 -8.28
CA LEU A 67 14.83 -4.22 -6.91
C LEU A 67 13.36 -4.49 -6.54
N PHE A 68 12.44 -3.63 -6.94
CA PHE A 68 11.00 -3.84 -6.76
C PHE A 68 10.52 -5.12 -7.44
N PHE A 69 10.89 -5.34 -8.71
CA PHE A 69 10.51 -6.55 -9.44
C PHE A 69 11.20 -7.79 -8.89
N GLN A 70 12.45 -7.69 -8.43
CA GLN A 70 13.19 -8.75 -7.78
C GLN A 70 12.49 -9.17 -6.49
N LYS A 71 12.18 -8.21 -5.60
CA LYS A 71 11.37 -8.45 -4.39
C LYS A 71 10.03 -9.10 -4.71
N LYS A 72 9.41 -8.74 -5.85
CA LYS A 72 8.15 -9.34 -6.30
C LYS A 72 8.31 -10.77 -6.84
N LEU A 73 9.46 -11.10 -7.43
CA LEU A 73 9.79 -12.46 -7.86
C LEU A 73 10.12 -13.33 -6.63
N ASP A 74 10.90 -12.77 -5.70
CA ASP A 74 11.25 -13.38 -4.43
C ASP A 74 10.01 -13.56 -3.54
N SER A 75 8.95 -12.76 -3.77
CA SER A 75 7.59 -13.06 -3.33
C SER A 75 6.91 -14.08 -4.27
N CYS A 76 7.33 -15.36 -4.19
CA CYS A 76 6.76 -16.65 -4.67
C CYS A 76 5.22 -16.86 -4.79
N ASP A 77 4.39 -15.82 -4.86
CA ASP A 77 2.94 -15.92 -5.06
C ASP A 77 2.53 -15.67 -6.52
N LEU A 78 3.46 -15.87 -7.46
CA LEU A 78 3.23 -15.64 -8.88
C LEU A 78 3.33 -16.93 -9.67
N ASP A 79 2.39 -17.13 -10.58
CA ASP A 79 2.41 -18.25 -11.51
C ASP A 79 3.57 -18.15 -12.52
N ASP A 80 3.91 -19.27 -13.17
CA ASP A 80 5.05 -19.36 -14.10
C ASP A 80 4.99 -18.31 -15.22
N GLN A 81 3.79 -17.95 -15.69
CA GLN A 81 3.63 -16.90 -16.69
C GLN A 81 3.95 -15.52 -16.10
N SER A 82 3.46 -15.23 -14.90
CA SER A 82 3.70 -13.98 -14.18
C SER A 82 5.17 -13.84 -13.81
N ASN A 83 5.83 -14.91 -13.36
CA ASN A 83 7.28 -14.95 -13.13
C ASN A 83 8.04 -14.67 -14.42
N SER A 84 7.70 -15.34 -15.52
CA SER A 84 8.33 -15.10 -16.82
C SER A 84 8.17 -13.65 -17.29
N ILE A 85 6.99 -13.06 -17.09
CA ILE A 85 6.75 -11.64 -17.41
C ILE A 85 7.61 -10.71 -16.53
N ILE A 86 7.74 -11.00 -15.23
CA ILE A 86 8.57 -10.20 -14.32
C ILE A 86 10.05 -10.35 -14.68
N GLU A 87 10.54 -11.56 -14.94
CA GLU A 87 11.90 -11.80 -15.42
C GLU A 87 12.19 -11.03 -16.71
N LEU A 88 11.24 -11.01 -17.66
CA LEU A 88 11.35 -10.20 -18.87
C LEU A 88 11.41 -8.70 -18.57
N LYS A 89 10.62 -8.21 -17.59
CA LYS A 89 10.68 -6.82 -17.13
C LYS A 89 12.02 -6.49 -16.49
N ILE A 90 12.54 -7.36 -15.62
CA ILE A 90 13.86 -7.22 -14.99
C ILE A 90 14.94 -7.18 -16.08
N LYS A 91 14.93 -8.14 -17.01
CA LYS A 91 15.89 -8.20 -18.12
C LYS A 91 15.83 -6.95 -19.02
N SER A 92 14.63 -6.43 -19.29
CA SER A 92 14.44 -5.18 -20.00
C SER A 92 15.04 -4.00 -19.23
N ALA A 93 14.74 -3.89 -17.94
CA ALA A 93 15.27 -2.84 -17.07
C ALA A 93 16.79 -2.88 -16.95
N ILE A 94 17.40 -4.07 -16.82
CA ILE A 94 18.86 -4.25 -16.83
C ILE A 94 19.48 -3.71 -18.13
N ASN A 95 18.80 -3.87 -19.27
CA ASN A 95 19.29 -3.29 -20.52
C ASN A 95 19.23 -1.74 -20.51
N LEU A 96 18.28 -1.14 -19.80
CA LEU A 96 18.21 0.33 -19.66
C LEU A 96 19.38 0.89 -18.84
N LEU A 97 19.93 0.12 -17.89
CA LEU A 97 21.14 0.51 -17.14
C LEU A 97 22.38 0.73 -18.04
N LYS A 98 22.37 0.19 -19.27
CA LYS A 98 23.45 0.38 -20.25
C LYS A 98 23.45 1.76 -20.90
N TYR A 99 22.38 2.54 -20.75
CA TYR A 99 22.31 3.88 -21.32
C TYR A 99 23.29 4.80 -20.60
N ASN A 100 24.14 5.46 -21.38
CA ASN A 100 25.24 6.29 -20.87
C ASN A 100 25.19 7.71 -21.45
N SER A 101 24.10 8.05 -22.14
CA SER A 101 23.88 9.40 -22.66
C SER A 101 22.44 9.85 -22.42
N GLU A 102 22.27 11.16 -22.19
CA GLU A 102 20.95 11.77 -22.06
C GLU A 102 20.10 11.58 -23.32
N LYS A 103 20.72 11.52 -24.50
CA LYS A 103 20.04 11.30 -25.78
C LYS A 103 19.36 9.93 -25.85
N GLU A 104 19.99 8.88 -25.34
CA GLU A 104 19.40 7.54 -25.26
C GLU A 104 18.22 7.50 -24.30
N ILE A 105 18.41 8.08 -23.10
CA ILE A 105 17.39 8.18 -22.07
C ILE A 105 16.18 8.95 -22.59
N PHE A 106 16.42 10.12 -23.20
CA PHE A 106 15.39 10.94 -23.83
C PHE A 106 14.59 10.16 -24.87
N LYS A 107 15.26 9.43 -25.77
CA LYS A 107 14.59 8.62 -26.80
C LYS A 107 13.71 7.54 -26.17
N HIS A 108 14.17 6.91 -25.10
CA HIS A 108 13.40 5.92 -24.35
C HIS A 108 12.19 6.54 -23.65
N CYS A 109 12.38 7.59 -22.86
CA CYS A 109 11.28 8.28 -22.18
C CYS A 109 10.22 8.81 -23.15
N LYS A 110 10.66 9.36 -24.30
CA LYS A 110 9.74 9.80 -25.36
C LYS A 110 8.90 8.65 -25.92
N LYS A 111 9.51 7.47 -26.09
CA LYS A 111 8.79 6.27 -26.55
C LYS A 111 7.77 5.80 -25.50
N GLU A 112 8.17 5.73 -24.23
CA GLU A 112 7.26 5.32 -23.15
C GLU A 112 6.09 6.29 -22.98
N LEU A 113 6.34 7.59 -23.12
CA LEU A 113 5.35 8.64 -22.95
C LEU A 113 4.58 8.95 -24.25
N ASN A 114 4.72 8.16 -25.32
CA ASN A 114 4.17 8.52 -26.63
C ASN A 114 2.66 8.78 -26.59
N TRP A 115 1.89 7.90 -25.95
CA TRP A 115 0.43 8.05 -25.87
C TRP A 115 0.02 9.28 -25.05
N PHE A 116 0.74 9.55 -23.96
CA PHE A 116 0.54 10.78 -23.17
C PHE A 116 0.85 12.03 -24.00
N LEU A 117 1.95 12.02 -24.77
CA LEU A 117 2.37 13.14 -25.62
C LEU A 117 1.36 13.41 -26.74
N GLU A 118 0.79 12.38 -27.36
CA GLU A 118 -0.26 12.52 -28.37
C GLU A 118 -1.46 13.29 -27.83
N ILE A 119 -1.93 12.92 -26.64
CA ILE A 119 -3.05 13.61 -25.98
C ILE A 119 -2.64 15.03 -25.57
N PHE A 120 -1.47 15.20 -24.97
CA PHE A 120 -0.96 16.52 -24.60
C PHE A 120 -0.92 17.46 -25.82
N PHE A 121 -0.40 17.00 -26.97
CA PHE A 121 -0.34 17.83 -28.18
C PHE A 121 -1.71 18.16 -28.75
N SER A 122 -2.69 17.28 -28.60
CA SER A 122 -4.06 17.58 -29.03
C SER A 122 -4.70 18.70 -28.21
N GLU A 123 -4.39 18.77 -26.91
CA GLU A 123 -4.92 19.78 -25.99
C GLU A 123 -4.09 21.07 -25.96
N ASN A 124 -2.79 20.96 -26.21
CA ASN A 124 -1.81 22.04 -26.13
C ASN A 124 -0.96 22.15 -27.42
N PRO A 125 -1.56 22.42 -28.59
CA PRO A 125 -0.87 22.33 -29.88
C PRO A 125 0.34 23.25 -30.01
N ASN A 126 0.31 24.42 -29.35
CA ASN A 126 1.38 25.41 -29.38
C ASN A 126 2.51 25.15 -28.39
N ARG A 127 2.41 24.12 -27.53
CA ARG A 127 3.37 23.82 -26.46
C ARG A 127 4.29 22.64 -26.78
N ARG A 128 4.37 22.23 -28.06
CA ARG A 128 5.10 21.04 -28.48
C ARG A 128 6.59 21.12 -28.16
N GLU A 129 7.22 22.26 -28.43
CA GLU A 129 8.65 22.46 -28.14
C GLU A 129 8.91 22.58 -26.63
N ASP A 130 8.01 23.24 -25.91
CA ASP A 130 8.09 23.42 -24.46
C ASP A 130 8.08 22.08 -23.70
N ILE A 131 7.15 21.17 -24.03
CA ILE A 131 7.10 19.86 -23.36
C ILE A 131 8.26 18.95 -23.78
N ILE A 132 8.66 19.00 -25.06
CA ILE A 132 9.75 18.17 -25.58
C ILE A 132 11.08 18.58 -24.96
N SER A 133 11.34 19.88 -24.82
CA SER A 133 12.57 20.38 -24.19
C SER A 133 12.66 20.08 -22.68
N ASN A 134 11.52 19.85 -22.01
CA ASN A 134 11.46 19.57 -20.57
C ASN A 134 11.04 18.14 -20.23
N LEU A 135 11.01 17.22 -21.20
CA LEU A 135 10.48 15.87 -21.04
C LEU A 135 11.16 15.08 -19.92
N LEU A 136 12.49 15.17 -19.81
CA LEU A 136 13.24 14.47 -18.75
C LEU A 136 12.88 15.01 -17.37
N TYR A 137 12.82 16.33 -17.20
CA TYR A 137 12.39 16.94 -15.94
C TYR A 137 10.99 16.47 -15.55
N LEU A 138 10.04 16.46 -16.49
CA LEU A 138 8.69 15.98 -16.24
C LEU A 138 8.67 14.50 -15.82
N ARG A 139 9.48 13.65 -16.46
CA ARG A 139 9.56 12.22 -16.13
C ARG A 139 10.07 11.98 -14.70
N PHE A 140 11.11 12.70 -14.28
CA PHE A 140 11.67 12.57 -12.94
C PHE A 140 10.77 13.23 -11.88
N MET A 141 10.19 14.39 -12.19
CA MET A 141 9.18 15.01 -11.33
C MET A 141 7.98 14.10 -11.09
N GLU A 142 7.53 13.36 -12.10
CA GLU A 142 6.45 12.38 -11.95
C GLU A 142 6.82 11.28 -10.96
N ASN A 143 8.06 10.76 -11.02
CA ASN A 143 8.54 9.72 -10.10
C ASN A 143 8.60 10.23 -8.65
N GLU A 144 9.21 11.41 -8.46
CA GLU A 144 9.29 12.09 -7.17
C GLU A 144 7.90 12.43 -6.60
N PHE A 145 6.96 12.85 -7.46
CA PHE A 145 5.58 13.12 -7.08
C PHE A 145 4.87 11.84 -6.62
N TRP A 146 5.11 10.70 -7.26
CA TRP A 146 4.56 9.41 -6.85
C TRP A 146 5.09 9.00 -5.48
N ASN A 147 6.40 9.13 -5.25
CA ASN A 147 7.03 8.89 -3.95
C ASN A 147 6.45 9.81 -2.86
N TYR A 148 6.26 11.08 -3.17
CA TYR A 148 5.60 12.04 -2.29
C TYR A 148 4.17 11.60 -1.96
N CYS A 149 3.36 11.21 -2.95
CA CYS A 149 1.99 10.77 -2.74
C CYS A 149 1.90 9.53 -1.84
N ASN A 150 2.82 8.56 -1.99
CA ASN A 150 2.84 7.37 -1.15
C ASN A 150 3.11 7.71 0.32
N LYS A 151 4.10 8.58 0.58
CA LYS A 151 4.39 9.09 1.93
C LYS A 151 3.20 9.84 2.51
N PHE A 152 2.64 10.76 1.73
CA PHE A 152 1.48 11.57 2.13
C PHE A 152 0.24 10.71 2.48
N ASN A 153 -0.09 9.72 1.64
CA ASN A 153 -1.21 8.81 1.90
C ASN A 153 -1.02 8.03 3.20
N ARG A 154 0.20 7.54 3.47
CA ARG A 154 0.50 6.84 4.72
C ARG A 154 0.40 7.76 5.93
N GLU A 155 0.94 8.98 5.85
CA GLU A 155 0.79 9.98 6.91
C GLU A 155 -0.68 10.26 7.21
N ASN A 156 -1.52 10.36 6.18
CA ASN A 156 -2.95 10.59 6.29
C ASN A 156 -3.69 9.46 7.02
N ILE A 157 -3.29 8.21 6.79
CA ILE A 157 -3.79 7.04 7.52
C ILE A 157 -3.39 7.13 9.00
N LEU A 158 -2.12 7.47 9.28
CA LEU A 158 -1.58 7.60 10.64
C LEU A 158 -2.22 8.79 11.41
N LYS A 159 -2.52 9.89 10.72
CA LYS A 159 -3.21 11.06 11.29
C LYS A 159 -4.71 10.85 11.45
N ASN A 160 -5.28 9.83 10.81
CA ASN A 160 -6.72 9.62 10.68
C ASN A 160 -7.44 10.87 10.17
N HIS A 161 -6.87 11.50 9.13
CA HIS A 161 -7.25 12.85 8.71
C HIS A 161 -8.75 13.04 8.38
N LEU A 162 -9.46 11.97 8.01
CA LEU A 162 -10.89 12.00 7.67
C LEU A 162 -11.84 11.82 8.85
N TYR A 163 -11.33 11.66 10.08
CA TYR A 163 -12.18 11.35 11.24
C TYR A 163 -13.28 12.39 11.45
N ASP A 164 -12.91 13.67 11.48
CA ASP A 164 -13.85 14.76 11.71
C ASP A 164 -14.75 15.00 10.48
N ASP A 165 -14.21 14.80 9.28
CA ASP A 165 -14.98 14.90 8.03
C ASP A 165 -16.10 13.85 7.98
N ILE A 166 -15.81 12.61 8.39
CA ILE A 166 -16.82 11.53 8.45
C ILE A 166 -17.91 11.86 9.47
N ILE A 167 -17.56 12.41 10.65
CA ILE A 167 -18.55 12.88 11.63
C ILE A 167 -19.46 13.93 11.00
N LEU A 168 -18.88 14.92 10.31
CA LEU A 168 -19.62 15.98 9.65
C LEU A 168 -20.57 15.40 8.58
N MET A 169 -20.09 14.50 7.74
CA MET A 169 -20.89 13.87 6.67
C MET A 169 -22.11 13.12 7.20
N TYR A 170 -21.94 12.32 8.27
CA TYR A 170 -23.07 11.64 8.90
C TYR A 170 -24.01 12.63 9.60
N SER A 171 -23.49 13.69 10.23
CA SER A 171 -24.32 14.71 10.87
C SER A 171 -25.23 15.45 9.89
N GLN A 172 -24.77 15.65 8.65
CA GLN A 172 -25.54 16.30 7.58
C GLN A 172 -26.77 15.49 7.16
N ILE A 173 -26.75 14.17 7.36
CA ILE A 173 -27.91 13.29 7.13
C ILE A 173 -28.64 12.93 8.44
N GLY A 174 -28.36 13.63 9.53
CA GLY A 174 -29.02 13.44 10.83
C GLY A 174 -28.54 12.20 11.61
N VAL A 175 -27.43 11.59 11.23
CA VAL A 175 -26.86 10.40 11.87
C VAL A 175 -25.74 10.82 12.83
N ASN A 176 -25.82 10.36 14.08
CA ASN A 176 -24.72 10.51 15.04
C ASN A 176 -23.86 9.24 15.04
N ILE A 177 -22.86 9.22 14.16
CA ILE A 177 -21.99 8.05 13.95
C ILE A 177 -21.19 7.67 15.22
N LEU A 178 -20.92 8.62 16.12
CA LEU A 178 -20.23 8.34 17.39
C LEU A 178 -21.08 7.52 18.37
N VAL A 179 -22.40 7.53 18.18
CA VAL A 179 -23.34 6.72 18.97
C VAL A 179 -23.68 5.43 18.24
N GLU A 180 -23.91 5.50 16.92
CA GLU A 180 -24.32 4.34 16.11
C GLU A 180 -23.18 3.34 15.87
N ASP A 181 -21.93 3.80 15.78
CA ASP A 181 -20.78 2.95 15.50
C ASP A 181 -19.77 2.99 16.65
N VAL A 182 -19.82 1.94 17.47
CA VAL A 182 -18.95 1.78 18.65
C VAL A 182 -17.47 1.68 18.25
N GLU A 183 -17.15 1.04 17.13
CA GLU A 183 -15.77 0.94 16.66
C GLU A 183 -15.28 2.28 16.11
N PHE A 184 -16.18 3.07 15.50
CA PHE A 184 -15.84 4.42 15.07
C PHE A 184 -15.52 5.33 16.26
N TYR A 185 -16.33 5.26 17.30
CA TYR A 185 -16.08 6.02 18.53
C TYR A 185 -14.80 5.57 19.24
N LYS A 186 -14.64 4.27 19.49
CA LYS A 186 -13.53 3.73 20.31
C LYS A 186 -12.21 3.65 19.55
N ASN A 187 -12.25 3.11 18.34
CA ASN A 187 -11.08 2.72 17.58
C ASN A 187 -10.85 3.60 16.34
N LYS A 188 -11.78 4.53 16.05
CA LYS A 188 -11.72 5.44 14.90
C LYS A 188 -11.62 4.68 13.56
N ILE A 189 -12.37 3.59 13.46
CA ILE A 189 -12.54 2.74 12.27
C ILE A 189 -14.03 2.48 12.05
N ASN A 190 -14.46 2.32 10.81
CA ASN A 190 -15.86 2.22 10.44
C ASN A 190 -16.30 0.75 10.40
N SER A 191 -17.34 0.42 11.17
CA SER A 191 -17.93 -0.91 11.21
C SER A 191 -18.75 -1.22 9.96
N MET A 192 -18.68 -2.48 9.53
CA MET A 192 -19.70 -3.09 8.70
C MET A 192 -21.01 -3.21 9.49
N ASN A 193 -22.12 -2.87 8.84
CA ASN A 193 -23.49 -3.00 9.32
C ASN A 193 -24.46 -3.21 8.14
N GLU A 194 -25.76 -3.24 8.41
CA GLU A 194 -26.82 -3.45 7.41
C GLU A 194 -26.96 -2.35 6.34
N ASN A 195 -26.31 -1.21 6.53
CA ASN A 195 -26.27 -0.10 5.59
C ASN A 195 -25.01 -0.09 4.74
N THR A 196 -23.99 -0.87 5.12
CA THR A 196 -22.69 -0.86 4.46
C THR A 196 -22.42 -2.12 3.65
N THR A 197 -21.68 -1.98 2.54
CA THR A 197 -21.20 -3.12 1.74
C THR A 197 -19.75 -2.92 1.32
N ILE A 198 -19.04 -4.02 1.10
CA ILE A 198 -17.70 -3.97 0.50
C ILE A 198 -17.84 -4.09 -1.01
N ILE A 199 -17.24 -3.14 -1.74
CA ILE A 199 -17.04 -3.24 -3.19
C ILE A 199 -15.55 -3.42 -3.45
N CYS A 200 -15.17 -4.64 -3.79
CA CYS A 200 -13.81 -5.03 -4.07
C CYS A 200 -13.68 -5.63 -5.47
N ASN A 201 -13.05 -4.89 -6.39
CA ASN A 201 -12.70 -5.35 -7.73
C ASN A 201 -11.31 -4.83 -8.12
N GLN A 202 -10.91 -4.95 -9.39
CA GLN A 202 -9.60 -4.51 -9.87
C GLN A 202 -9.29 -3.04 -9.55
N ALA A 203 -10.31 -2.18 -9.62
CA ALA A 203 -10.14 -0.73 -9.54
C ALA A 203 -10.68 -0.13 -8.24
N ASN A 204 -11.60 -0.81 -7.59
CA ASN A 204 -12.34 -0.29 -6.45
C ASN A 204 -12.07 -1.16 -5.22
N ARG A 205 -11.79 -0.51 -4.09
CA ARG A 205 -11.65 -1.12 -2.76
C ARG A 205 -12.39 -0.23 -1.79
N TYR A 206 -13.72 -0.32 -1.78
CA TYR A 206 -14.58 0.62 -1.09
C TYR A 206 -15.40 -0.06 0.00
N LEU A 207 -15.62 0.68 1.09
CA LEU A 207 -16.76 0.53 1.97
C LEU A 207 -17.82 1.54 1.52
N VAL A 208 -19.00 1.04 1.16
CA VAL A 208 -20.11 1.87 0.66
C VAL A 208 -21.22 1.85 1.69
N ASP A 209 -21.55 3.01 2.25
CA ASP A 209 -22.75 3.17 3.07
C ASP A 209 -23.88 3.71 2.18
N LYS A 210 -24.96 2.93 2.03
CA LYS A 210 -26.10 3.29 1.16
C LYS A 210 -26.82 4.57 1.58
N ARG A 211 -26.58 5.07 2.80
CA ARG A 211 -27.12 6.34 3.32
C ARG A 211 -26.37 7.55 2.74
N LEU A 212 -25.15 7.36 2.26
CA LEU A 212 -24.28 8.40 1.73
C LEU A 212 -24.15 8.27 0.20
N LYS A 213 -23.86 9.39 -0.47
CA LYS A 213 -23.60 9.43 -1.93
C LYS A 213 -22.11 9.33 -2.27
N ILE A 214 -21.30 8.96 -1.30
CA ILE A 214 -19.84 8.86 -1.38
C ILE A 214 -19.41 7.44 -1.04
N ASN A 215 -18.24 7.08 -1.55
CA ASN A 215 -17.58 5.81 -1.30
C ASN A 215 -16.37 6.05 -0.40
N PHE A 216 -16.24 5.25 0.66
CA PHE A 216 -15.06 5.27 1.51
C PHE A 216 -14.01 4.31 0.97
N CYS A 217 -12.84 4.82 0.63
CA CYS A 217 -11.73 4.00 0.17
C CYS A 217 -11.07 3.27 1.34
N LEU A 218 -10.67 2.02 1.07
CA LEU A 218 -10.03 1.15 2.04
C LEU A 218 -8.54 0.98 1.69
N PRO A 219 -7.64 1.22 2.67
CA PRO A 219 -6.20 0.97 2.49
C PRO A 219 -5.87 -0.53 2.48
N THR A 220 -6.83 -1.39 2.85
CA THR A 220 -6.67 -2.85 2.85
C THR A 220 -6.35 -3.37 1.45
N PRO A 221 -5.27 -4.16 1.28
CA PRO A 221 -4.93 -4.74 -0.02
C PRO A 221 -6.06 -5.59 -0.59
N ARG A 222 -6.21 -5.54 -1.92
CA ARG A 222 -7.34 -6.15 -2.64
C ARG A 222 -7.55 -7.62 -2.27
N PHE A 223 -6.49 -8.43 -2.34
CA PHE A 223 -6.60 -9.88 -2.14
C PHE A 223 -7.08 -10.23 -0.72
N LEU A 224 -6.59 -9.50 0.29
CA LEU A 224 -7.09 -9.60 1.65
C LEU A 224 -8.54 -9.14 1.75
N LEU A 225 -8.89 -8.00 1.16
CA LEU A 225 -10.26 -7.48 1.19
C LEU A 225 -11.27 -8.45 0.53
N GLU A 226 -10.88 -9.12 -0.56
CA GLU A 226 -11.67 -10.19 -1.19
C GLU A 226 -11.92 -11.35 -0.22
N ALA A 227 -10.88 -11.79 0.50
CA ALA A 227 -10.99 -12.86 1.50
C ALA A 227 -11.88 -12.45 2.69
N LEU A 228 -11.69 -11.24 3.22
CA LEU A 228 -12.49 -10.69 4.32
C LEU A 228 -13.96 -10.56 3.94
N SER A 229 -14.26 -10.05 2.74
CA SER A 229 -15.63 -9.96 2.24
C SER A 229 -16.26 -11.35 2.15
N ASN A 230 -15.56 -12.33 1.56
CA ASN A 230 -16.08 -13.69 1.45
C ASN A 230 -16.36 -14.34 2.82
N TYR A 231 -15.51 -14.09 3.81
CA TYR A 231 -15.68 -14.65 5.16
C TYR A 231 -16.77 -13.93 5.95
N TYR A 232 -16.97 -12.63 5.71
CA TYR A 232 -18.11 -11.90 6.24
C TYR A 232 -19.43 -12.40 5.65
N ASP A 233 -19.51 -12.51 4.32
CA ASP A 233 -20.73 -12.95 3.61
C ASP A 233 -21.12 -14.41 3.94
N SER A 234 -20.13 -15.26 4.24
CA SER A 234 -20.37 -16.64 4.68
C SER A 234 -20.67 -16.78 6.17
N GLY A 235 -20.67 -15.68 6.94
CA GLY A 235 -20.92 -15.66 8.38
C GLY A 235 -19.76 -16.15 9.25
N LEU A 236 -18.58 -16.39 8.67
CA LEU A 236 -17.36 -16.73 9.42
C LEU A 236 -16.79 -15.53 10.17
N ILE A 237 -17.03 -14.32 9.68
CA ILE A 237 -16.77 -13.07 10.38
C ILE A 237 -18.11 -12.43 10.72
N LYS A 238 -18.34 -12.14 12.00
CA LYS A 238 -19.57 -11.46 12.43
C LYS A 238 -19.41 -9.95 12.51
N LYS A 239 -18.22 -9.48 12.92
CA LYS A 239 -17.91 -8.07 13.09
C LYS A 239 -16.62 -7.74 12.36
N LEU A 240 -16.70 -6.75 11.49
CA LEU A 240 -15.62 -6.31 10.63
C LEU A 240 -15.62 -4.79 10.59
N ALA A 241 -14.48 -4.16 10.79
CA ALA A 241 -14.35 -2.71 10.75
C ALA A 241 -13.03 -2.27 10.09
N PHE A 242 -13.08 -1.12 9.42
CA PHE A 242 -11.97 -0.63 8.58
C PHE A 242 -11.64 0.84 8.81
N ARG A 243 -10.36 1.19 8.76
CA ARG A 243 -9.94 2.58 8.61
C ARG A 243 -10.20 3.07 7.19
N ILE A 244 -10.65 4.31 7.06
CA ILE A 244 -10.86 4.96 5.77
C ILE A 244 -9.63 5.79 5.40
N ASP A 245 -9.15 5.65 4.17
CA ASP A 245 -7.99 6.38 3.66
C ASP A 245 -8.36 7.55 2.74
N GLN A 246 -9.44 7.45 1.98
CA GLN A 246 -9.92 8.49 1.05
C GLN A 246 -11.45 8.45 0.93
N ILE A 247 -12.02 9.52 0.40
CA ILE A 247 -13.43 9.63 0.06
C ILE A 247 -13.54 9.93 -1.43
N ARG A 248 -14.42 9.21 -2.13
CA ARG A 248 -14.65 9.40 -3.57
C ARG A 248 -16.12 9.43 -3.92
N GLU A 249 -16.45 10.27 -4.88
CA GLU A 249 -17.74 10.21 -5.57
C GLU A 249 -17.64 9.26 -6.78
N GLY A 250 -18.57 8.32 -6.88
CA GLY A 250 -18.65 7.38 -7.99
C GLY A 250 -17.67 6.19 -7.94
N PHE A 251 -17.74 5.35 -8.98
CA PHE A 251 -16.93 4.15 -9.13
C PHE A 251 -15.93 4.30 -10.27
N LEU A 252 -14.74 3.71 -10.11
CA LEU A 252 -13.81 3.55 -11.21
C LEU A 252 -14.27 2.37 -12.07
N VAL A 253 -14.52 2.64 -13.35
CA VAL A 253 -14.86 1.60 -14.34
C VAL A 253 -13.66 1.46 -15.26
N PHE A 254 -13.07 0.26 -15.32
CA PHE A 254 -12.06 -0.09 -16.31
C PHE A 254 -12.58 -1.28 -17.12
N ASP A 255 -12.45 -1.21 -18.45
CA ASP A 255 -12.69 -2.36 -19.32
C ASP A 255 -11.65 -3.43 -19.03
N SER A 256 -12.15 -4.61 -18.69
CA SER A 256 -11.39 -5.72 -18.11
C SER A 256 -10.42 -6.37 -19.10
N PHE A 257 -9.16 -6.52 -18.70
CA PHE A 257 -8.36 -7.71 -19.02
C PHE A 257 -7.47 -8.04 -17.81
N ASP A 258 -7.60 -9.25 -17.24
CA ASP A 258 -6.52 -9.96 -16.52
C ASP A 258 -6.96 -11.38 -16.09
N HIS A 259 -6.07 -12.36 -16.27
CA HIS A 259 -6.13 -13.72 -15.73
C HIS A 259 -5.13 -13.87 -14.55
N GLY A 260 -5.27 -14.92 -13.73
CA GLY A 260 -4.30 -15.28 -12.66
C GLY A 260 -4.20 -16.79 -12.44
N ALA A 261 -3.26 -17.26 -11.60
CA ALA A 261 -3.15 -18.68 -11.22
C ALA A 261 -2.85 -18.95 -9.72
N LYS A 262 -2.95 -20.24 -9.33
CA LYS A 262 -2.99 -20.81 -7.95
C LYS A 262 -1.79 -21.74 -7.68
N LEU A 263 -1.35 -21.90 -6.42
CA LEU A 263 -0.37 -22.92 -5.98
C LEU A 263 -0.87 -23.80 -4.80
N ARG A 264 -0.25 -24.96 -4.53
CA ARG A 264 -0.72 -26.09 -3.67
C ARG A 264 0.35 -26.62 -2.68
N ASN A 265 -0.15 -27.15 -1.53
CA ASN A 265 0.36 -28.16 -0.55
C ASN A 265 0.95 -27.71 0.82
N ASN A 266 1.28 -28.67 1.71
CA ASN A 266 0.93 -28.83 3.15
C ASN A 266 2.08 -29.33 4.08
N ILE A 267 2.18 -28.83 5.34
CA ILE A 267 3.13 -29.29 6.39
C ILE A 267 2.52 -29.47 7.78
N SER A 268 2.94 -30.55 8.43
CA SER A 268 2.39 -31.05 9.69
C SER A 268 3.38 -31.09 10.86
N SER A 269 4.29 -30.11 11.05
CA SER A 269 5.34 -30.27 12.10
C SER A 269 5.95 -29.01 12.77
N LEU A 270 5.22 -27.92 13.04
CA LEU A 270 5.81 -26.71 13.66
C LEU A 270 5.92 -26.70 15.22
N PRO A 271 6.98 -26.11 15.82
CA PRO A 271 7.25 -26.06 17.28
C PRO A 271 6.80 -24.77 18.03
N ASP A 272 7.09 -24.69 19.33
CA ASP A 272 6.47 -23.77 20.32
C ASP A 272 6.97 -22.31 20.34
N LEU A 273 8.14 -21.98 19.79
CA LEU A 273 8.67 -20.62 19.65
C LEU A 273 9.70 -20.57 18.51
N SER A 274 9.53 -19.63 17.58
CA SER A 274 10.46 -19.39 16.46
C SER A 274 10.81 -17.91 16.34
N ARG A 275 12.10 -17.60 16.23
CA ARG A 275 12.63 -16.28 15.86
C ARG A 275 13.45 -16.45 14.59
N LEU A 276 13.04 -15.81 13.50
CA LEU A 276 13.69 -15.87 12.19
C LEU A 276 14.29 -14.49 11.89
N PHE A 277 15.53 -14.48 11.38
CA PHE A 277 16.29 -13.26 11.08
C PHE A 277 16.98 -13.41 9.72
N ASP A 278 17.12 -12.31 9.00
CA ASP A 278 17.88 -12.29 7.75
C ASP A 278 19.37 -12.51 8.06
N LEU A 279 19.99 -13.51 7.42
CA LEU A 279 21.40 -13.87 7.63
C LEU A 279 22.36 -12.76 7.17
N ASP A 280 21.92 -11.93 6.22
CA ASP A 280 22.70 -10.80 5.69
C ASP A 280 22.39 -9.48 6.43
N ASN A 281 21.30 -9.41 7.20
CA ASN A 281 20.94 -8.25 8.03
C ASN A 281 20.12 -8.60 9.29
N TYR A 282 20.82 -8.77 10.42
CA TYR A 282 20.24 -9.13 11.72
C TYR A 282 19.16 -8.19 12.28
N GLN A 283 19.02 -6.97 11.74
CA GLN A 283 18.02 -5.99 12.18
C GLN A 283 16.65 -6.20 11.50
N ASN A 284 16.61 -6.92 10.38
CA ASN A 284 15.37 -7.42 9.78
C ASN A 284 14.90 -8.66 10.55
N ALA A 285 13.80 -8.54 11.28
CA ALA A 285 13.29 -9.64 12.10
C ALA A 285 11.76 -9.72 12.09
N LEU A 286 11.27 -10.95 11.97
CA LEU A 286 9.88 -11.30 12.20
C LEU A 286 9.74 -11.83 13.63
N TRP A 287 9.09 -11.06 14.50
CA TRP A 287 8.81 -11.44 15.87
C TRP A 287 7.46 -12.14 15.96
N VAL A 288 7.46 -13.42 16.32
CA VAL A 288 6.23 -14.18 16.59
C VAL A 288 6.14 -14.49 18.08
N LYS A 289 5.11 -13.97 18.74
CA LYS A 289 4.83 -14.24 20.15
C LYS A 289 3.58 -15.08 20.29
N HIS A 290 3.68 -16.23 20.94
CA HIS A 290 2.54 -17.08 21.25
C HIS A 290 2.30 -17.16 22.76
N ASN A 291 1.22 -16.52 23.22
CA ASN A 291 0.76 -16.70 24.58
C ASN A 291 -0.32 -17.79 24.62
N ARG A 292 0.07 -19.02 24.95
CA ARG A 292 -0.82 -20.18 25.00
C ARG A 292 -1.92 -20.10 26.06
N ILE A 293 -1.61 -19.46 27.19
CA ILE A 293 -2.55 -19.29 28.31
C ILE A 293 -3.68 -18.35 27.88
N LYS A 294 -3.31 -17.20 27.30
CA LYS A 294 -4.28 -16.23 26.77
C LYS A 294 -4.86 -16.66 25.43
N LYS A 295 -4.22 -17.60 24.72
CA LYS A 295 -4.52 -18.01 23.34
C LYS A 295 -4.37 -16.87 22.34
N HIS A 296 -3.33 -16.07 22.50
CA HIS A 296 -3.02 -14.95 21.61
C HIS A 296 -1.75 -15.26 20.81
N LEU A 297 -1.74 -14.87 19.53
CA LEU A 297 -0.52 -14.73 18.75
C LEU A 297 -0.32 -13.27 18.36
N THR A 298 0.93 -12.85 18.26
CA THR A 298 1.29 -11.53 17.75
C THR A 298 2.47 -11.66 16.82
N PHE A 299 2.35 -11.07 15.64
CA PHE A 299 3.37 -10.98 14.63
C PHE A 299 3.76 -9.51 14.52
N GLU A 300 5.04 -9.19 14.61
CA GLU A 300 5.54 -7.84 14.39
C GLU A 300 6.83 -7.88 13.58
N GLU A 301 6.92 -7.00 12.59
CA GLU A 301 8.11 -6.87 11.75
C GLU A 301 8.94 -5.66 12.20
N THR A 302 10.24 -5.88 12.42
CA THR A 302 11.25 -4.83 12.54
C THR A 302 12.15 -4.87 11.32
N CYS A 303 12.49 -3.71 10.76
CA CYS A 303 13.37 -3.58 9.60
C CYS A 303 14.55 -2.66 9.91
N ASP A 304 15.69 -2.89 9.26
CA ASP A 304 16.85 -2.00 9.28
C ASP A 304 16.57 -0.72 8.47
N ASP A 305 15.86 -0.85 7.33
CA ASP A 305 15.35 0.25 6.52
C ASP A 305 14.01 0.80 7.04
N PHE A 306 13.91 0.98 8.35
CA PHE A 306 12.67 1.36 9.02
C PHE A 306 12.11 2.70 8.54
N GLU A 307 10.78 2.77 8.46
CA GLU A 307 10.10 3.97 8.00
C GLU A 307 9.92 5.00 9.14
N LEU A 308 10.12 6.27 8.78
CA LEU A 308 9.92 7.40 9.69
C LEU A 308 8.57 8.09 9.46
N PHE A 309 7.88 8.39 10.56
CA PHE A 309 6.74 9.28 10.63
C PHE A 309 7.08 10.46 11.56
N GLY A 310 7.48 11.58 10.98
CA GLY A 310 8.19 12.63 11.72
C GLY A 310 9.52 12.08 12.24
N ASP A 311 9.77 12.23 13.54
CA ASP A 311 10.96 11.71 14.21
C ASP A 311 10.76 10.29 14.81
N ASN A 312 9.65 9.63 14.49
CA ASN A 312 9.28 8.33 15.05
C ASN A 312 9.41 7.21 14.03
N VAL A 313 9.77 6.01 14.51
CA VAL A 313 9.80 4.78 13.74
C VAL A 313 8.42 4.11 13.74
N VAL A 314 8.00 3.58 12.59
CA VAL A 314 6.71 2.88 12.45
C VAL A 314 6.92 1.41 12.07
N THR A 315 6.41 0.50 12.90
CA THR A 315 6.36 -0.94 12.60
C THR A 315 4.93 -1.41 12.31
N GLN A 316 4.83 -2.61 11.73
CA GLN A 316 3.58 -3.29 11.41
C GLN A 316 3.38 -4.46 12.36
N LEU A 317 2.17 -4.58 12.93
CA LEU A 317 1.82 -5.63 13.88
C LEU A 317 0.48 -6.25 13.54
N VAL A 318 0.42 -7.58 13.55
CA VAL A 318 -0.82 -8.36 13.47
C VAL A 318 -1.04 -9.07 14.79
N HIS A 319 -2.16 -8.80 15.46
CA HIS A 319 -2.55 -9.43 16.71
C HIS A 319 -3.73 -10.36 16.47
N LEU A 320 -3.70 -11.57 17.00
CA LEU A 320 -4.83 -12.49 16.93
C LEU A 320 -5.11 -13.18 18.25
N GLU A 321 -6.37 -13.50 18.49
CA GLU A 321 -6.83 -14.39 19.55
C GLU A 321 -7.56 -15.58 18.93
N TYR A 322 -7.31 -16.78 19.46
CA TYR A 322 -7.95 -18.01 19.00
C TYR A 322 -8.66 -18.75 20.13
N PHE A 323 -9.63 -19.59 19.76
CA PHE A 323 -10.26 -20.57 20.64
C PHE A 323 -10.16 -21.97 20.07
N ILE A 324 -10.47 -22.96 20.90
CA ILE A 324 -10.43 -24.38 20.53
C ILE A 324 -11.82 -24.94 20.75
N GLU A 325 -12.37 -25.57 19.72
CA GLU A 325 -13.66 -26.25 19.76
C GLU A 325 -13.53 -27.57 19.01
N ASN A 326 -13.94 -28.69 19.62
CA ASN A 326 -13.84 -30.03 19.04
C ASN A 326 -12.44 -30.41 18.53
N GLY A 327 -11.39 -29.97 19.24
CA GLY A 327 -9.99 -30.21 18.86
C GLY A 327 -9.50 -29.39 17.65
N GLN A 328 -10.32 -28.47 17.13
CA GLN A 328 -9.98 -27.57 16.05
C GLN A 328 -9.75 -26.14 16.57
N TYR A 329 -8.84 -25.42 15.92
CA TYR A 329 -8.47 -24.05 16.28
C TYR A 329 -9.22 -23.06 15.39
N TYR A 330 -9.77 -22.02 16.01
CA TYR A 330 -10.52 -20.99 15.32
C TYR A 330 -10.01 -19.62 15.75
N ILE A 331 -9.79 -18.73 14.78
CA ILE A 331 -9.51 -17.32 15.04
C ILE A 331 -10.81 -16.69 15.54
N ARG A 332 -10.74 -16.05 16.71
CA ARG A 332 -11.84 -15.28 17.31
C ARG A 332 -11.75 -13.81 16.92
N HIS A 333 -10.54 -13.28 17.03
CA HIS A 333 -10.23 -11.87 16.88
C HIS A 333 -8.91 -11.72 16.11
N LEU A 334 -8.85 -10.70 15.25
CA LEU A 334 -7.67 -10.38 14.45
C LEU A 334 -7.63 -8.88 14.17
N ASP A 335 -6.53 -8.25 14.55
CA ASP A 335 -6.24 -6.83 14.33
C ASP A 335 -4.97 -6.67 13.50
N HIS A 336 -4.93 -5.63 12.67
CA HIS A 336 -3.68 -5.08 12.17
C HIS A 336 -3.48 -3.66 12.70
N GLU A 337 -2.28 -3.39 13.20
CA GLU A 337 -1.89 -2.15 13.85
C GLU A 337 -0.56 -1.62 13.30
N TYR A 338 -0.47 -0.31 13.08
CA TYR A 338 0.81 0.38 13.11
C TYR A 338 1.21 0.64 14.57
N ILE A 339 2.46 0.36 14.91
CA ILE A 339 3.05 0.70 16.21
C ILE A 339 4.09 1.79 15.98
N ILE A 340 4.02 2.86 16.77
CA ILE A 340 4.86 4.04 16.65
C ILE A 340 5.80 4.09 17.86
N TYR A 341 7.09 4.20 17.57
CA TYR A 341 8.19 4.25 18.53
C TYR A 341 8.97 5.55 18.33
N SER A 342 9.45 6.15 19.41
CA SER A 342 10.61 7.05 19.30
C SER A 342 11.87 6.25 18.92
N LEU A 343 12.93 6.93 18.50
CA LEU A 343 14.20 6.25 18.17
C LEU A 343 14.74 5.42 19.34
N ASP A 344 14.68 5.95 20.56
CA ASP A 344 15.14 5.25 21.77
C ASP A 344 14.27 4.01 22.08
N GLU A 345 12.95 4.14 21.98
CA GLU A 345 12.02 3.01 22.18
C GLU A 345 12.22 1.93 21.11
N TYR A 346 12.55 2.33 19.87
CA TYR A 346 12.82 1.38 18.79
C TYR A 346 14.14 0.64 19.01
N ASP A 347 15.20 1.32 19.43
CA ASP A 347 16.47 0.68 19.80
C ASP A 347 16.28 -0.33 20.95
N GLU A 348 15.45 0.01 21.94
CA GLU A 348 15.05 -0.94 22.98
C GLU A 348 14.25 -2.10 22.39
N ARG A 349 13.29 -1.83 21.49
CA ARG A 349 12.45 -2.87 20.86
C ARG A 349 13.25 -3.87 20.03
N LEU A 350 14.35 -3.46 19.39
CA LEU A 350 15.24 -4.36 18.65
C LEU A 350 15.91 -5.40 19.58
N ARG A 351 16.16 -5.03 20.84
CA ARG A 351 16.81 -5.90 21.85
C ARG A 351 15.81 -6.61 22.75
N ASN A 352 14.65 -6.00 22.99
CA ASN A 352 13.63 -6.46 23.92
C ASN A 352 12.26 -6.50 23.24
N SER A 353 11.77 -7.72 23.00
CA SER A 353 10.47 -7.90 22.36
C SER A 353 9.30 -7.33 23.17
N GLU A 354 9.42 -7.18 24.49
CA GLU A 354 8.35 -6.65 25.36
C GLU A 354 8.25 -5.13 25.36
N SER A 355 9.21 -4.43 24.74
CA SER A 355 9.11 -2.98 24.56
C SER A 355 7.86 -2.64 23.75
N LYS A 356 7.11 -1.62 24.20
CA LYS A 356 5.88 -1.18 23.56
C LYS A 356 6.10 0.21 23.01
N GLY A 357 5.73 0.42 21.74
CA GLY A 357 5.67 1.77 21.20
C GLY A 357 4.65 2.62 21.96
N HIS A 358 4.91 3.92 22.05
CA HIS A 358 4.07 4.88 22.76
C HIS A 358 2.69 5.07 22.11
N ARG A 359 2.50 4.67 20.84
CA ARG A 359 1.21 4.81 20.15
C ARG A 359 0.92 3.64 19.20
N LYS A 360 -0.36 3.29 19.11
CA LYS A 360 -0.90 2.25 18.22
C LYS A 360 -2.01 2.78 17.33
N ILE A 361 -2.09 2.31 16.09
CA ILE A 361 -3.11 2.73 15.13
C ILE A 361 -3.66 1.51 14.39
N LYS A 362 -4.92 1.16 14.62
CA LYS A 362 -5.61 0.06 13.93
C LYS A 362 -6.01 0.43 12.50
N THR A 363 -5.75 -0.44 11.54
CA THR A 363 -6.20 -0.28 10.14
C THR A 363 -7.39 -1.17 9.81
N PHE A 364 -7.48 -2.37 10.38
CA PHE A 364 -8.68 -3.19 10.36
C PHE A 364 -8.81 -3.98 11.66
N LYS A 365 -10.05 -4.42 11.94
CA LYS A 365 -10.41 -5.24 13.09
C LYS A 365 -11.45 -6.28 12.70
N ILE A 366 -11.21 -7.53 13.11
CA ILE A 366 -12.12 -8.66 13.01
C ILE A 366 -12.47 -9.09 14.44
N ASP A 367 -13.76 -9.22 14.73
CA ASP A 367 -14.26 -9.71 16.00
C ASP A 367 -15.34 -10.78 15.83
N GLU A 368 -15.48 -11.59 16.88
CA GLU A 368 -16.50 -12.65 16.98
C GLU A 368 -16.49 -13.60 15.77
N SER A 369 -15.30 -13.85 15.24
CA SER A 369 -15.10 -14.76 14.11
C SER A 369 -15.01 -16.21 14.54
N CYS A 370 -15.27 -17.10 13.57
CA CYS A 370 -15.09 -18.54 13.67
C CYS A 370 -14.31 -19.02 12.44
N ILE A 371 -13.27 -18.28 12.04
CA ILE A 371 -12.43 -18.65 10.90
C ILE A 371 -11.53 -19.81 11.35
N PRO A 372 -11.60 -21.00 10.71
CA PRO A 372 -10.65 -22.07 11.04
C PRO A 372 -9.21 -21.56 10.87
N PHE A 373 -8.34 -21.83 11.83
CA PHE A 373 -6.98 -21.28 11.84
C PHE A 373 -6.20 -21.62 10.56
N PHE A 374 -6.43 -22.81 10.02
CA PHE A 374 -5.82 -23.31 8.79
C PHE A 374 -6.69 -23.13 7.55
N LYS A 375 -7.71 -22.26 7.60
CA LYS A 375 -8.59 -22.00 6.47
C LYS A 375 -7.77 -21.43 5.31
N LYS A 376 -8.02 -21.96 4.11
CA LYS A 376 -7.45 -21.45 2.87
C LYS A 376 -8.47 -20.59 2.11
N TYR A 377 -8.01 -19.51 1.51
CA TYR A 377 -8.71 -18.76 0.47
C TYR A 377 -7.90 -18.85 -0.82
N LYS A 378 -8.53 -19.31 -1.91
CA LYS A 378 -7.85 -19.54 -3.20
C LYS A 378 -6.52 -20.33 -3.10
N ASN A 379 -6.45 -21.27 -2.16
CA ASN A 379 -5.32 -22.16 -1.81
C ASN A 379 -4.20 -21.56 -0.93
N GLU A 380 -4.29 -20.30 -0.51
CA GLU A 380 -3.37 -19.71 0.46
C GLU A 380 -3.99 -19.69 1.86
N TYR A 381 -3.19 -19.93 2.90
CA TYR A 381 -3.65 -19.83 4.28
C TYR A 381 -4.09 -18.39 4.57
N PHE A 382 -5.26 -18.22 5.16
CA PHE A 382 -5.79 -16.89 5.45
C PHE A 382 -4.83 -16.04 6.30
N LEU A 383 -4.18 -16.65 7.30
CA LEU A 383 -3.19 -15.94 8.11
C LEU A 383 -1.96 -15.51 7.30
N PHE A 384 -1.51 -16.34 6.35
CA PHE A 384 -0.45 -15.95 5.41
C PHE A 384 -0.88 -14.78 4.54
N ILE A 385 -2.11 -14.81 3.99
CA ILE A 385 -2.67 -13.69 3.20
C ILE A 385 -2.64 -12.39 3.99
N VAL A 386 -3.02 -12.43 5.28
CA VAL A 386 -3.01 -11.26 6.16
C VAL A 386 -1.59 -10.74 6.34
N LEU A 387 -0.64 -11.59 6.76
CA LEU A 387 0.73 -11.16 7.04
C LEU A 387 1.44 -10.68 5.77
N ASN A 388 1.29 -11.42 4.68
CA ASN A 388 1.80 -11.07 3.36
C ASN A 388 1.13 -9.81 2.77
N SER A 389 0.00 -9.35 3.30
CA SER A 389 -0.59 -8.08 2.86
C SER A 389 0.12 -6.86 3.45
N TYR A 390 0.79 -6.99 4.60
CA TYR A 390 1.28 -5.83 5.35
C TYR A 390 2.77 -5.81 5.63
N PHE A 391 3.43 -6.97 5.75
CA PHE A 391 4.85 -7.03 6.10
C PHE A 391 5.73 -7.00 4.86
N SER A 392 6.90 -6.44 4.97
CA SER A 392 7.84 -6.21 3.85
C SER A 392 8.73 -7.42 3.57
N ASN A 393 9.16 -8.13 4.62
CA ASN A 393 10.08 -9.26 4.56
C ASN A 393 9.33 -10.56 4.21
N LYS A 394 9.05 -10.72 2.91
CA LYS A 394 8.32 -11.88 2.39
C LYS A 394 9.08 -13.19 2.59
N GLY A 395 10.41 -13.14 2.56
CA GLY A 395 11.28 -14.29 2.83
C GLY A 395 11.07 -14.87 4.23
N LEU A 396 11.10 -14.02 5.26
CA LEU A 396 10.90 -14.45 6.66
C LEU A 396 9.48 -14.97 6.91
N LEU A 397 8.48 -14.36 6.28
CA LEU A 397 7.12 -14.88 6.32
C LEU A 397 7.06 -16.27 5.70
N LYS A 398 7.67 -16.47 4.54
CA LYS A 398 7.72 -17.80 3.95
C LYS A 398 8.45 -18.77 4.81
N GLU A 399 9.66 -18.49 5.29
CA GLU A 399 10.37 -19.40 6.20
C GLU A 399 9.48 -19.85 7.39
N TYR A 400 8.70 -18.94 7.98
CA TYR A 400 7.75 -19.28 9.04
C TYR A 400 6.59 -20.18 8.58
N PHE A 401 6.12 -19.99 7.35
CA PHE A 401 5.07 -20.79 6.70
C PHE A 401 5.63 -21.86 5.75
N GLU A 402 6.95 -22.07 5.69
CA GLU A 402 7.67 -23.09 4.89
C GLU A 402 7.79 -24.38 5.68
N GLU A 403 7.43 -24.33 6.97
CA GLU A 403 6.97 -25.46 7.76
C GLU A 403 5.40 -25.55 7.79
N ILE A 404 4.73 -24.83 6.86
CA ILE A 404 3.31 -24.86 6.39
C ILE A 404 2.93 -25.67 5.11
N SER A 405 3.88 -25.82 4.19
CA SER A 405 3.72 -26.14 2.74
C SER A 405 4.38 -27.40 2.14
#